data_AF-A0A317ZFK7-F1
#
_entry.id   AF-A0A317ZFK7-F1
#
_cell.length_a   1.000
_cell.length_b   1.000
_cell.length_c   1.000
_cell.angle_alpha   90.00
_cell.angle_beta   90.00
_cell.angle_gamma   90.00
#
_symmetry.space_group_name_H-M   'P 1'
#
loop_
_entity.id
_entity.type
_entity.pdbx_description
1 polymer ?
#
loop_
_entity_poly.entity_id
_entity_poly.type
_entity_poly.pdbx_seq_one_letter_code
_entity_poly.pdbx_strand_id
1 'polypeptide(L)'
;MTENGLFIRGVVISNSARKITKKDGGILALVKHELALQPGVAVLERFLDPKDNPEVEINGDEVTKYPELKAFQPVSVKATRIQERNGQISSSSWEIVD
;
A
#
# COMPACT_ATOMS: atom_id res chain seq x y z
N MET A 1 -21.36 -12.42 7.01
CA MET A 1 -21.08 -12.23 5.58
C MET A 1 -19.72 -12.83 5.31
N THR A 2 -19.65 -13.91 4.52
CA THR A 2 -18.39 -14.47 4.05
C THR A 2 -17.80 -13.47 3.05
N GLU A 3 -16.99 -12.54 3.54
CA GLU A 3 -16.34 -11.53 2.70
C GLU A 3 -15.27 -12.20 1.84
N ASN A 4 -15.66 -12.56 0.62
CA ASN A 4 -14.77 -13.07 -0.42
C ASN A 4 -13.63 -12.06 -0.63
N GLY A 5 -12.40 -12.45 -0.27
CA GLY A 5 -11.18 -11.68 -0.50
C GLY A 5 -10.15 -12.54 -1.22
N LEU A 6 -9.28 -11.88 -1.99
CA LEU A 6 -8.14 -12.53 -2.65
C LEU A 6 -6.94 -12.48 -1.71
N PHE A 7 -6.36 -13.65 -1.44
CA PHE A 7 -5.16 -13.75 -0.62
C PHE A 7 -3.92 -13.66 -1.51
N ILE A 8 -3.07 -12.69 -1.21
CA ILE A 8 -1.78 -12.45 -1.87
C ILE A 8 -0.69 -12.78 -0.87
N ARG A 9 0.21 -13.68 -1.25
CA ARG A 9 1.41 -13.98 -0.48
C ARG A 9 2.63 -13.61 -1.29
N GLY A 10 3.50 -12.78 -0.72
CA GLY A 10 4.71 -12.30 -1.39
C GLY A 10 5.76 -11.84 -0.41
N VAL A 11 6.93 -11.46 -0.93
CA VAL A 11 8.04 -10.91 -0.14
C VAL A 11 8.10 -9.40 -0.35
N VAL A 12 8.13 -8.62 0.71
CA VAL A 12 8.24 -7.15 0.63
C VAL A 12 9.57 -6.78 0.00
N ILE A 13 9.56 -6.10 -1.14
CA ILE A 13 10.77 -5.66 -1.84
C ILE A 13 10.98 -4.14 -1.80
N SER A 14 9.92 -3.35 -1.60
CA SER A 14 10.05 -1.91 -1.42
C SER A 14 8.89 -1.34 -0.61
N ASN A 15 9.17 -0.25 0.10
CA ASN A 15 8.21 0.66 0.68
C ASN A 15 8.49 2.04 0.11
N SER A 16 7.45 2.80 -0.22
CA SER A 16 7.60 4.21 -0.62
C SER A 16 6.34 4.99 -0.27
N ALA A 17 6.50 6.29 -0.07
CA ALA A 17 5.39 7.20 0.10
C ALA A 17 5.65 8.52 -0.63
N ARG A 18 4.58 9.16 -1.09
CA ARG A 18 4.65 10.51 -1.65
C ARG A 18 3.44 11.35 -1.27
N LYS A 19 3.64 12.66 -1.19
CA LYS A 19 2.58 13.64 -0.99
C LYS A 19 1.68 13.70 -2.22
N ILE A 20 0.38 13.71 -2.01
CA ILE A 20 -0.65 13.93 -3.02
C ILE A 20 -1.52 15.09 -2.57
N THR A 21 -1.66 16.10 -3.43
CA THR A 21 -2.60 17.20 -3.23
C THR A 21 -3.89 16.88 -3.99
N LYS A 22 -5.01 16.77 -3.26
CA LYS A 22 -6.36 16.62 -3.81
C LYS A 22 -6.78 17.90 -4.56
N LYS A 23 -7.81 17.77 -5.40
CA LYS A 23 -8.39 18.92 -6.13
C LYS A 23 -8.96 20.00 -5.22
N ASP A 24 -9.37 19.65 -4.00
CA ASP A 24 -9.91 20.56 -2.99
C ASP A 24 -8.81 21.17 -2.08
N GLY A 25 -7.53 20.92 -2.37
CA GLY A 25 -6.41 21.37 -1.56
C GLY A 25 -6.08 20.49 -0.36
N GLY A 26 -6.85 19.41 -0.12
CA GLY A 26 -6.52 18.41 0.90
C GLY A 26 -5.21 17.69 0.60
N ILE A 27 -4.47 17.33 1.64
CA ILE A 27 -3.16 16.65 1.53
C ILE A 27 -3.31 15.21 2.00
N LEU A 28 -2.78 14.27 1.20
CA LEU A 28 -2.69 12.85 1.54
C LEU A 28 -1.27 12.34 1.32
N ALA A 29 -0.90 11.26 2.00
CA ALA A 29 0.21 10.41 1.59
C ALA A 29 -0.33 9.23 0.75
N LEU A 30 0.22 9.01 -0.45
CA LEU A 30 0.08 7.72 -1.15
C LEU A 30 1.21 6.83 -0.69
N VAL A 31 0.90 5.84 0.14
CA VAL A 31 1.82 4.79 0.58
C VAL A 31 1.72 3.62 -0.38
N LYS A 32 2.88 3.07 -0.76
CA LYS A 32 3.02 1.95 -1.70
C LYS A 32 3.97 0.92 -1.12
N HIS A 33 3.55 -0.35 -1.13
CA HIS A 33 4.39 -1.51 -0.89
C HIS A 33 4.43 -2.38 -2.13
N GLU A 34 5.62 -2.84 -2.51
CA GLU A 34 5.79 -3.79 -3.59
C GLU A 34 6.13 -5.15 -3.02
N LEU A 35 5.40 -6.17 -3.46
CA LEU A 35 5.62 -7.56 -3.08
C LEU A 35 6.10 -8.35 -4.29
N ALA A 36 7.24 -9.02 -4.18
CA ALA A 36 7.65 -10.01 -5.15
C ALA A 36 6.77 -11.27 -5.02
N LEU A 37 6.25 -11.73 -6.15
CA LEU A 37 5.46 -12.95 -6.30
C LEU A 37 6.25 -13.98 -7.13
N GLN A 38 5.79 -15.24 -7.13
CA GLN A 38 6.30 -16.28 -8.02
C GLN A 38 5.24 -16.66 -9.07
N PRO A 39 5.30 -16.11 -10.30
CA PRO A 39 6.09 -14.96 -10.75
C PRO A 39 5.36 -13.61 -10.55
N GLY A 40 6.07 -12.50 -10.71
CA GLY A 40 5.47 -11.16 -10.84
C GLY A 40 5.62 -10.25 -9.62
N VAL A 41 4.87 -9.15 -9.61
CA VAL A 41 4.87 -8.15 -8.53
C VAL A 41 3.43 -7.75 -8.21
N ALA A 42 3.11 -7.70 -6.91
CA ALA A 42 1.92 -7.03 -6.41
C ALA A 42 2.27 -5.66 -5.85
N VAL A 43 1.46 -4.67 -6.18
CA VAL A 43 1.55 -3.30 -5.67
C VAL A 43 0.38 -3.06 -4.73
N LEU A 44 0.68 -2.86 -3.46
CA LEU A 44 -0.30 -2.52 -2.43
C LEU A 44 -0.20 -1.04 -2.16
N GLU A 45 -1.24 -0.30 -2.52
CA GLU A 45 -1.28 1.15 -2.36
C GLU A 45 -2.37 1.54 -1.36
N ARG A 46 -2.20 2.67 -0.67
CA ARG A 46 -3.26 3.26 0.13
C ARG A 46 -3.04 4.76 0.26
N PHE A 47 -4.14 5.51 0.21
CA PHE A 47 -4.14 6.91 0.60
C PHE A 47 -4.37 7.03 2.10
N LEU A 48 -3.48 7.74 2.79
CA LEU A 48 -3.58 8.03 4.21
C LEU A 48 -3.67 9.54 4.40
N ASP A 49 -4.64 9.98 5.19
CA ASP A 49 -4.72 11.37 5.65
C ASP A 49 -3.90 11.51 6.94
N PRO A 50 -2.89 12.40 6.99
CA PRO A 50 -2.09 12.60 8.21
C PRO A 50 -2.93 13.10 9.39
N LYS A 51 -4.11 13.67 9.17
CA LYS A 51 -5.04 14.08 10.24
C LYS A 51 -5.66 12.87 10.94
N ASP A 52 -5.89 11.79 10.20
CA ASP A 52 -6.53 10.58 10.69
C ASP A 52 -5.51 9.48 11.03
N ASN A 53 -4.26 9.61 10.57
CA ASN A 53 -3.21 8.59 10.68
C ASN A 53 -1.92 9.19 11.29
N PRO A 54 -1.67 9.00 12.60
CA PRO A 54 -0.49 9.55 13.27
C PRO A 54 0.85 8.90 12.85
N GLU A 55 0.78 7.80 12.10
CA GLU A 55 1.93 7.15 11.48
C GLU A 55 2.39 7.87 10.21
N VAL A 56 1.69 8.91 9.76
CA VAL A 56 2.03 9.68 8.57
C VAL A 56 2.44 11.11 8.94
N GLU A 57 3.64 11.50 8.56
CA GLU A 57 4.13 12.87 8.68
C GLU A 57 4.59 13.39 7.31
N ILE A 58 4.19 14.62 6.99
CA ILE A 58 4.53 15.28 5.73
C ILE A 58 5.18 16.62 6.06
N ASN A 59 6.40 16.83 5.56
CA ASN A 59 7.15 18.07 5.73
C ASN A 59 7.43 18.70 4.35
N GLY A 60 6.84 19.86 4.08
CA GLY A 60 6.90 20.47 2.76
C GLY A 60 6.28 19.56 1.70
N ASP A 61 7.13 19.04 0.80
CA ASP A 61 6.73 18.14 -0.29
C ASP A 61 7.12 16.67 -0.07
N GLU A 62 7.76 16.35 1.06
CA GLU A 62 8.25 15.02 1.39
C GLU A 62 7.38 14.34 2.45
N VAL A 63 7.17 13.02 2.30
CA VAL A 63 6.57 12.18 3.34
C VAL A 63 7.72 11.63 4.18
N THR A 64 7.88 12.14 5.40
CA THR A 64 9.03 11.83 6.27
C THR A 64 8.78 10.62 7.17
N LYS A 65 7.52 10.23 7.34
CA LYS A 65 7.10 9.06 8.12
C LYS A 65 5.83 8.48 7.53
N TYR A 66 5.76 7.16 7.44
CA TYR A 66 4.61 6.42 6.96
C TYR A 66 4.70 4.96 7.48
N PRO A 67 3.59 4.22 7.53
CA PRO A 67 3.66 2.81 7.90
C PRO A 67 4.45 2.02 6.86
N GLU A 68 5.50 1.34 7.29
CA GLU A 68 6.34 0.48 6.45
C GLU A 68 6.12 -0.99 6.78
N LEU A 69 6.18 -1.84 5.75
CA LEU A 69 6.30 -3.28 5.96
C LEU A 69 7.78 -3.64 6.08
N LYS A 70 8.11 -4.66 6.90
CA LYS A 70 9.50 -5.10 7.06
C LYS A 70 10.05 -5.57 5.71
N ALA A 71 11.11 -4.91 5.24
CA ALA A 71 11.76 -5.26 3.98
C ALA A 71 12.26 -6.72 4.00
N PHE A 72 12.13 -7.38 2.85
CA PHE A 72 12.53 -8.76 2.60
C PHE A 72 11.88 -9.81 3.53
N GLN A 73 10.74 -9.47 4.14
CA GLN A 73 9.93 -10.42 4.89
C GLN A 73 8.76 -10.93 4.05
N PRO A 74 8.37 -12.20 4.19
CA PRO A 74 7.12 -12.69 3.62
C PRO A 74 5.94 -12.06 4.35
N VAL A 75 4.91 -11.70 3.60
CA VAL A 75 3.64 -11.18 4.14
C VAL A 75 2.47 -11.88 3.46
N SER A 76 1.41 -12.14 4.24
CA SER A 76 0.11 -12.58 3.73
C SER A 76 -0.87 -11.42 3.80
N VAL A 77 -1.53 -11.15 2.69
CA VAL A 77 -2.42 -10.00 2.56
C VAL A 77 -3.77 -10.46 2.02
N LYS A 78 -4.86 -10.04 2.65
CA LYS A 78 -6.20 -10.16 2.10
C LYS A 78 -6.55 -8.87 1.37
N ALA A 79 -6.69 -8.95 0.05
CA ALA A 79 -7.17 -7.86 -0.79
C ALA A 79 -8.65 -8.04 -1.10
N THR A 80 -9.47 -7.00 -0.91
CA THR A 80 -10.90 -7.03 -1.25
C THR A 80 -11.13 -6.85 -2.75
N ARG A 81 -10.23 -6.11 -3.41
CA ARG A 81 -10.25 -5.86 -4.85
C ARG A 81 -8.84 -5.82 -5.39
N ILE A 82 -8.63 -6.44 -6.55
CA ILE A 82 -7.40 -6.32 -7.32
C ILE A 82 -7.68 -5.67 -8.67
N GLN A 83 -6.65 -5.10 -9.26
CA GLN A 83 -6.57 -4.71 -10.66
C GLN A 83 -5.33 -5.37 -11.25
N GLU A 84 -5.40 -5.75 -12.52
CA GLU A 84 -4.25 -6.26 -13.24
C GLU A 84 -4.00 -5.39 -14.47
N ARG A 85 -2.76 -4.92 -14.63
CA ARG A 85 -2.34 -4.16 -15.80
C ARG A 85 -0.89 -4.49 -16.11
N ASN A 86 -0.60 -4.84 -17.37
CA ASN A 86 0.75 -5.14 -17.85
C ASN A 86 1.48 -6.20 -17.01
N GLY A 87 0.77 -7.23 -16.53
CA GLY A 87 1.35 -8.29 -15.68
C GLY A 87 1.67 -7.88 -14.25
N GLN A 88 1.22 -6.71 -13.81
CA GLN A 88 1.31 -6.24 -12.43
C GLN A 88 -0.07 -6.27 -11.78
N ILE A 89 -0.14 -6.90 -10.61
CA ILE A 89 -1.32 -6.87 -9.75
C ILE A 89 -1.22 -5.63 -8.87
N SER A 90 -2.32 -4.91 -8.68
CA SER A 90 -2.40 -3.84 -7.69
C SER A 90 -3.68 -3.88 -6.88
N SER A 91 -3.61 -3.38 -5.65
CA SER A 91 -4.77 -3.22 -4.77
C SER A 91 -4.66 -1.96 -3.93
N SER A 92 -5.78 -1.24 -3.79
CA SER A 92 -5.92 -0.11 -2.88
C SER A 92 -6.69 -0.43 -1.58
N SER A 93 -7.17 -1.67 -1.45
CA SER A 93 -7.98 -2.12 -0.31
C SER A 93 -7.53 -3.52 0.09
N TRP A 94 -6.69 -3.55 1.11
CA TRP A 94 -5.97 -4.73 1.55
C TRP A 94 -5.67 -4.65 3.05
N GLU A 95 -5.48 -5.79 3.70
CA GLU A 95 -5.07 -5.89 5.10
C GLU A 95 -4.06 -7.04 5.29
N ILE A 96 -3.10 -6.86 6.19
CA ILE A 96 -2.21 -7.95 6.60
C ILE A 96 -3.01 -8.96 7.41
N VAL A 97 -2.83 -10.24 7.12
CA VAL A 97 -3.54 -11.34 7.82
C VAL A 97 -2.61 -12.31 8.55
N ASP A 98 -1.30 -12.22 8.37
CA ASP A 98 -0.26 -12.95 9.12
C ASP A 98 1.02 -12.12 9.26
#